data_AF-A0A846E7J3-F1
#
_entry.id   AF-A0A846E7J3-F1
#
_cell.length_a   1.000
_cell.length_b   1.000
_cell.length_c   1.000
_cell.angle_alpha   90.00
_cell.angle_beta   90.00
_cell.angle_gamma   90.00
#
_symmetry.space_group_name_H-M   'P 1'
#
loop_
_entity.id
_entity.type
_entity.pdbx_description
1 polymer ?
#
loop_
_entity_poly.entity_id
_entity_poly.type
_entity_poly.pdbx_seq_one_letter_code
_entity_poly.pdbx_strand_id
1 'polypeptide(L)'
;MHRPSENIRELEEAISNFIISFEGVFDHDWDMTKNCITDDCFIRDNGTFIQPGVSDESNNWWNRGSLLSAYRHLIEVLDKNNIPHSAECIQPLPRPQDFEPSEP
;
A
#
# COMPACT_ATOMS: atom_id res chain seq x y z
N MET A 1 -0.19 -30.54 -9.91
CA MET A 1 0.03 -29.09 -9.76
C MET A 1 -1.30 -28.40 -9.98
N HIS A 2 -1.86 -27.77 -8.94
CA HIS A 2 -3.11 -27.02 -9.04
C HIS A 2 -2.76 -25.60 -9.48
N ARG A 3 -3.28 -25.15 -10.63
CA ARG A 3 -3.07 -23.78 -11.13
C ARG A 3 -4.01 -22.87 -10.33
N PRO A 4 -3.52 -21.80 -9.68
CA PRO A 4 -4.40 -20.85 -9.01
C PRO A 4 -5.39 -20.27 -10.02
N SER A 5 -6.61 -19.94 -9.55
CA SER A 5 -7.57 -19.19 -10.36
C SER A 5 -6.94 -17.87 -10.81
N GLU A 6 -7.32 -17.37 -11.99
CA GLU A 6 -6.70 -16.16 -12.56
C GLU A 6 -6.78 -14.95 -11.62
N ASN A 7 -7.85 -14.85 -10.83
CA ASN A 7 -8.05 -13.81 -9.82
C ASN A 7 -7.01 -13.88 -8.68
N ILE A 8 -6.65 -15.09 -8.23
CA ILE A 8 -5.64 -15.28 -7.18
C ILE A 8 -4.27 -14.84 -7.70
N ARG A 9 -3.94 -15.18 -8.95
CA ARG A 9 -2.65 -14.79 -9.55
C ARG A 9 -2.53 -13.27 -9.72
N GLU A 10 -3.60 -12.61 -10.18
CA GLU A 10 -3.65 -11.15 -10.29
C GLU A 10 -3.46 -10.47 -8.93
N LEU A 11 -4.09 -11.01 -7.88
CA LEU A 11 -3.90 -10.54 -6.50
C LEU A 11 -2.47 -10.74 -6.00
N GLU A 12 -1.89 -11.92 -6.19
CA GLU A 12 -0.50 -12.21 -5.81
C GLU A 12 0.49 -11.27 -6.52
N GLU A 13 0.27 -11.00 -7.80
CA GLU A 13 1.08 -10.07 -8.59
C GLU A 13 0.93 -8.62 -8.08
N ALA A 14 -0.30 -8.17 -7.83
CA ALA A 14 -0.56 -6.83 -7.29
C ALA A 14 0.09 -6.62 -5.91
N ILE A 15 -0.02 -7.61 -5.01
CA ILE A 15 0.64 -7.57 -3.69
C ILE A 15 2.15 -7.54 -3.85
N SER A 16 2.71 -8.42 -4.68
CA SER A 16 4.16 -8.49 -4.89
C SER A 16 4.72 -7.18 -5.43
N ASN A 17 4.05 -6.59 -6.41
CA ASN A 17 4.43 -5.30 -7.00
C ASN A 17 4.36 -4.16 -5.98
N PHE A 18 3.34 -4.18 -5.11
CA PHE A 18 3.25 -3.22 -4.01
C PHE A 18 4.41 -3.36 -3.02
N ILE A 19 4.72 -4.58 -2.58
CA ILE A 19 5.82 -4.83 -1.61
C ILE A 19 7.17 -4.42 -2.20
N ILE A 20 7.47 -4.81 -3.44
CA ILE A 20 8.72 -4.42 -4.12
C ILE A 20 8.84 -2.90 -4.23
N SER A 21 7.75 -2.22 -4.60
CA SER A 21 7.76 -0.75 -4.72
C SER A 21 7.85 -0.06 -3.36
N PHE A 22 7.25 -0.65 -2.32
CA PHE A 22 7.32 -0.17 -0.95
C PHE A 22 8.76 -0.25 -0.44
N GLU A 23 9.43 -1.39 -0.60
CA GLU A 23 10.85 -1.56 -0.28
C GLU A 23 11.73 -0.60 -1.09
N GLY A 24 11.40 -0.38 -2.37
CA GLY A 24 12.07 0.60 -3.21
C GLY A 24 12.10 2.00 -2.60
N VAL A 25 11.00 2.46 -2.00
CA VAL A 25 10.87 3.80 -1.40
C VAL A 25 11.41 3.86 0.04
N PHE A 26 11.04 2.89 0.87
CA PHE A 26 11.22 2.96 2.31
C PHE A 26 12.44 2.20 2.84
N ASP A 27 13.09 1.39 1.99
CA ASP A 27 14.36 0.74 2.30
C ASP A 27 15.48 1.23 1.38
N HIS A 28 15.37 0.99 0.08
CA HIS A 28 16.44 1.29 -0.87
C HIS A 28 16.67 2.80 -1.10
N ASP A 29 15.60 3.59 -1.25
CA ASP A 29 15.68 5.04 -1.48
C ASP A 29 15.53 5.87 -0.19
N TRP A 30 15.71 5.30 1.00
CA TRP A 30 15.33 5.97 2.25
C TRP A 30 15.91 7.39 2.41
N ASP A 31 17.18 7.61 2.07
CA ASP A 31 17.80 8.93 2.15
C ASP A 31 17.17 9.94 1.17
N MET A 32 16.88 9.50 -0.05
CA MET A 32 16.17 10.33 -1.04
C MET A 32 14.75 10.63 -0.59
N THR A 33 14.04 9.62 -0.07
CA THR A 33 12.69 9.73 0.49
C THR A 33 12.64 10.78 1.60
N LYS A 34 13.57 10.75 2.57
CA LYS A 34 13.64 11.78 3.63
C LYS A 34 13.80 13.18 3.06
N ASN A 35 14.70 13.37 2.10
CA ASN A 35 14.93 14.68 1.49
C ASN A 35 13.68 15.18 0.77
N CYS A 36 13.01 14.32 0.01
CA CYS A 36 11.82 14.72 -0.75
C CYS A 36 10.58 14.94 0.12
N ILE A 37 10.45 14.25 1.26
CA ILE A 37 9.34 14.48 2.21
C ILE A 37 9.54 15.78 2.99
N THR A 38 10.79 16.16 3.26
CA THR A 38 11.11 17.37 4.04
C THR A 38 11.20 18.64 3.18
N ASP A 39 11.27 18.50 1.86
CA ASP A 39 11.24 19.59 0.90
C ASP A 39 9.81 19.84 0.41
N ASP A 40 9.29 21.05 0.62
CA ASP A 40 7.94 21.49 0.22
C ASP A 40 7.69 21.43 -1.30
N CYS A 41 8.71 21.15 -2.13
CA CYS A 41 8.58 21.10 -3.58
C CYS A 41 7.92 19.82 -4.14
N PHE A 42 7.79 18.74 -3.35
CA PHE A 42 7.32 17.44 -3.87
C PHE A 42 5.89 17.07 -3.51
N ILE A 43 5.29 17.77 -2.55
CA ILE A 43 3.93 17.56 -2.07
C ILE A 43 3.28 18.94 -1.98
N ARG A 44 2.10 19.14 -2.60
CA ARG A 44 1.40 20.43 -2.51
C ARG A 44 0.88 20.70 -1.10
N ASP A 45 0.56 21.96 -0.82
CA ASP A 45 -0.21 22.34 0.36
C ASP A 45 -1.47 21.46 0.51
N ASN A 46 -1.58 20.76 1.65
CA ASN A 46 -2.62 19.77 1.98
C ASN A 46 -2.54 18.41 1.25
N GLY A 47 -1.48 18.17 0.48
CA GLY A 47 -1.17 16.85 -0.06
C GLY A 47 -0.69 15.88 1.02
N THR A 48 -0.75 14.60 0.71
CA THR A 48 -0.13 13.54 1.53
C THR A 48 0.90 12.80 0.67
N PHE A 49 1.70 11.93 1.28
CA PHE A 49 2.61 11.08 0.52
C PHE A 49 1.89 10.27 -0.57
N ILE A 50 0.71 9.72 -0.25
CA ILE A 50 -0.08 8.87 -1.15
C ILE A 50 -0.87 9.69 -2.19
N GLN A 51 -1.23 10.93 -1.84
CA GLN A 51 -1.94 11.86 -2.69
C GLN A 51 -1.19 13.20 -2.71
N PRO A 52 -0.05 13.29 -3.42
CA PRO A 52 0.83 14.45 -3.33
C PRO A 52 0.26 15.71 -4.00
N GLY A 53 -0.77 15.56 -4.83
CA GLY A 53 -1.43 16.67 -5.52
C GLY A 53 -0.60 17.32 -6.64
N VAL A 54 0.57 16.75 -6.96
CA VAL A 54 1.46 17.23 -8.03
C VAL A 54 1.08 16.62 -9.39
N SER A 55 1.45 17.29 -10.49
CA SER A 55 1.13 16.82 -11.85
C SER A 55 1.97 15.62 -12.29
N ASP A 56 3.23 15.54 -11.83
CA ASP A 56 4.13 14.43 -12.10
C ASP A 56 4.61 13.83 -10.77
N GLU A 57 4.04 12.68 -10.44
CA GLU A 57 4.32 11.94 -9.22
C GLU A 57 5.66 11.18 -9.26
N SER A 58 6.32 11.13 -10.41
CA SER A 58 7.63 10.49 -10.59
C SER A 58 8.78 11.50 -10.71
N ASN A 59 8.47 12.80 -10.81
CA ASN A 59 9.48 13.84 -11.06
C ASN A 59 10.57 13.83 -10.00
N ASN A 60 11.81 13.51 -10.42
CA ASN A 60 12.99 13.32 -9.58
C ASN A 60 12.82 12.31 -8.43
N TRP A 61 11.76 11.51 -8.43
CA TRP A 61 11.47 10.52 -7.40
C TRP A 61 10.67 9.35 -7.98
N TRP A 62 11.32 8.63 -8.90
CA TRP A 62 10.73 7.54 -9.67
C TRP A 62 10.10 6.45 -8.80
N ASN A 63 10.75 6.07 -7.68
CA ASN A 63 10.25 5.02 -6.80
C ASN A 63 8.93 5.41 -6.11
N ARG A 64 8.70 6.71 -5.83
CA ARG A 64 7.37 7.18 -5.36
C ARG A 64 6.32 6.91 -6.43
N GLY A 65 6.56 7.30 -7.67
CA GLY A 65 5.62 7.06 -8.77
C GLY A 65 5.28 5.58 -8.93
N SER A 66 6.30 4.71 -8.87
CA SER A 66 6.13 3.25 -8.90
C SER A 66 5.25 2.75 -7.75
N LEU A 67 5.52 3.20 -6.53
CA LEU A 67 4.73 2.85 -5.34
C LEU A 67 3.28 3.34 -5.45
N LEU A 68 3.04 4.57 -5.90
CA LEU A 68 1.68 5.09 -6.04
C LEU A 68 0.88 4.34 -7.10
N SER A 69 1.52 3.98 -8.22
CA SER A 69 0.91 3.14 -9.26
C SER A 69 0.58 1.75 -8.72
N ALA A 70 1.52 1.09 -8.04
CA ALA A 70 1.33 -0.24 -7.48
C ALA A 70 0.25 -0.25 -6.38
N TYR A 71 0.22 0.78 -5.52
CA TYR A 71 -0.79 0.96 -4.49
C TYR A 71 -2.20 1.09 -5.09
N ARG A 72 -2.39 1.98 -6.08
CA ARG A 72 -3.71 2.18 -6.72
C ARG A 72 -4.17 0.91 -7.43
N HIS A 73 -3.28 0.22 -8.13
CA HIS A 73 -3.59 -1.04 -8.77
C HIS A 73 -3.98 -2.12 -7.76
N LEU A 74 -3.29 -2.21 -6.63
CA LEU A 74 -3.66 -3.14 -5.56
C LEU A 74 -5.07 -2.85 -5.02
N ILE A 75 -5.42 -1.58 -4.78
CA ILE A 75 -6.77 -1.19 -4.35
C ILE A 75 -7.83 -1.64 -5.36
N GLU A 76 -7.61 -1.40 -6.66
CA GLU A 76 -8.52 -1.85 -7.73
C GLU A 76 -8.71 -3.37 -7.73
N VAL A 77 -7.63 -4.14 -7.54
CA VAL A 77 -7.70 -5.60 -7.49
C VAL A 77 -8.42 -6.08 -6.22
N LEU A 78 -8.21 -5.42 -5.08
CA LEU A 78 -8.93 -5.74 -3.83
C LEU A 78 -10.44 -5.45 -3.99
N ASP A 79 -10.81 -4.32 -4.58
CA ASP A 79 -12.21 -3.96 -4.90
C ASP A 79 -12.86 -5.00 -5.82
N LYS A 80 -12.18 -5.36 -6.92
CA LYS A 80 -12.65 -6.37 -7.89
C LYS A 80 -12.93 -7.71 -7.24
N ASN A 81 -12.15 -8.07 -6.21
CA ASN A 81 -12.29 -9.32 -5.48
C ASN A 81 -13.17 -9.21 -4.22
N ASN A 82 -13.78 -8.05 -3.95
CA ASN A 82 -14.56 -7.75 -2.75
C ASN A 82 -13.77 -8.03 -1.46
N ILE A 83 -12.46 -7.78 -1.48
CA ILE A 83 -11.58 -7.93 -0.33
C ILE A 83 -11.61 -6.61 0.46
N PRO A 84 -12.06 -6.63 1.73
CA PRO A 84 -12.13 -5.41 2.52
C PRO A 84 -10.73 -4.89 2.90
N HIS A 85 -10.50 -3.59 2.73
CA HIS A 85 -9.15 -3.01 2.86
C HIS A 85 -9.13 -1.57 3.40
N SER A 86 -10.22 -1.13 4.02
CA SER A 86 -10.26 0.13 4.78
C SER A 86 -10.26 -0.15 6.28
N ALA A 87 -9.85 0.84 7.08
CA ALA A 87 -9.81 0.73 8.54
C ALA A 87 -11.20 0.40 9.16
N GLU A 88 -12.28 0.74 8.46
CA GLU A 88 -13.65 0.43 8.88
C GLU A 88 -14.04 -1.03 8.59
N CYS A 89 -13.31 -1.71 7.72
CA CYS A 89 -13.62 -3.08 7.31
C CYS A 89 -12.90 -4.15 8.15
N ILE A 90 -11.81 -3.79 8.83
CA ILE A 90 -11.10 -4.71 9.72
C ILE A 90 -11.82 -4.68 11.07
N GLN A 91 -12.61 -5.73 11.35
CA GLN A 91 -13.12 -5.96 12.71
C GLN A 91 -11.91 -5.87 13.65
N PRO A 92 -11.95 -5.04 14.71
CA PRO A 92 -10.84 -4.94 15.63
C PRO A 92 -10.48 -6.35 16.11
N LEU A 93 -9.18 -6.67 16.10
CA LEU A 93 -8.72 -7.94 16.62
C LEU A 93 -9.34 -8.13 18.02
N PRO A 94 -9.95 -9.30 18.31
CA PRO A 94 -10.46 -9.58 19.64
C PRO A 94 -9.34 -9.32 20.65
N ARG A 95 -9.66 -8.58 21.71
CA ARG A 95 -8.66 -8.25 22.72
C ARG A 95 -8.20 -9.56 23.36
N PRO A 96 -6.97 -9.65 23.88
CA PRO A 96 -6.48 -10.84 24.56
C PRO A 96 -7.44 -11.35 25.67
N GLN A 97 -8.17 -10.45 26.32
CA GLN A 97 -9.20 -10.73 27.33
C GLN A 97 -10.52 -11.34 26.78
N ASP A 98 -10.73 -11.31 25.47
CA ASP A 98 -11.92 -11.89 24.82
C ASP A 98 -11.69 -13.40 24.50
N PHE A 99 -10.48 -13.91 24.79
CA PHE A 99 -10.11 -15.33 24.74
C PHE A 99 -10.19 -15.99 26.13
N GLU A 100 -11.17 -15.62 26.94
CA GLU A 100 -11.45 -16.35 28.19
C GLU A 100 -11.82 -17.80 27.84
N PRO A 101 -11.12 -18.82 28.34
CA PRO A 101 -11.54 -20.20 28.16
C PRO A 101 -12.89 -20.37 28.84
N SER A 102 -13.90 -20.86 28.10
CA SER A 102 -15.18 -21.25 28.68
C SER A 102 -14.91 -22.16 29.87
N GLU A 103 -15.29 -21.73 31.08
CA GLU A 103 -15.16 -22.56 32.27
C GLU A 103 -15.88 -23.91 32.05
N PRO A 104 -15.31 -25.02 32.55
CA PRO A 104 -15.84 -26.37 32.36
C PRO A 104 -17.19 -26.61 33.04
#